data_AF-A0A1V0J8R2-F1
#
_entry.id   AF-A0A1V0J8R2-F1
#
_cell.length_a   1.000
_cell.length_b   1.000
_cell.length_c   1.000
_cell.angle_alpha   90.00
_cell.angle_beta   90.00
_cell.angle_gamma   90.00
#
_symmetry.space_group_name_H-M   'P 1'
#
loop_
_entity.id
_entity.type
_entity.pdbx_description
1 polymer ?
#
loop_
_entity_poly.entity_id
_entity_poly.type
_entity_poly.pdbx_seq_one_letter_code
_entity_poly.pdbx_strand_id
1 'polypeptide(L)'
;VYEGERAMTKDNNLLGKFELSGIPPAPRGVPQIEVTFDIDANGILNVSAQDKSTGKQNKITITNDKGRLSKDEIERMVQEAEKYKADDEAQKDRIAA
;
A
#
# COMPACT_ATOMS: atom_id res chain seq x y z
N VAL A 1 1.66 -1.98 3.66
CA VAL A 1 2.32 -1.17 2.62
C VAL A 1 2.92 -2.14 1.62
N TYR A 2 2.45 -2.08 0.38
CA TYR A 2 2.92 -2.93 -0.71
C TYR A 2 3.50 -2.04 -1.80
N GLU A 3 4.41 -2.60 -2.59
CA GLU A 3 4.93 -1.98 -3.80
C GLU A 3 4.87 -2.99 -4.95
N GLY A 4 4.35 -2.53 -6.08
CA GLY A 4 4.34 -3.24 -7.34
C GLY A 4 3.22 -2.75 -8.26
N GLU A 5 3.22 -3.25 -9.49
CA GLU A 5 2.37 -2.77 -10.59
C GLU A 5 1.10 -3.62 -10.78
N ARG A 6 0.93 -4.69 -9.99
CA ARG A 6 -0.21 -5.61 -10.08
C ARG A 6 -1.40 -5.12 -9.24
N ALA A 7 -2.62 -5.47 -9.63
CA ALA A 7 -3.82 -5.01 -8.92
C ALA A 7 -4.00 -5.63 -7.53
N MET A 8 -3.53 -6.86 -7.32
CA MET A 8 -3.77 -7.63 -6.11
C MET A 8 -2.52 -7.69 -5.23
N THR A 9 -2.68 -7.53 -3.92
CA THR A 9 -1.56 -7.46 -2.96
C THR A 9 -0.72 -8.75 -2.89
N LYS A 10 -1.31 -9.90 -3.25
CA LYS A 10 -0.61 -11.20 -3.30
C LYS A 10 0.47 -11.24 -4.39
N ASP A 11 0.34 -10.40 -5.42
CA ASP A 11 1.23 -10.35 -6.59
C ASP A 11 2.21 -9.16 -6.50
N ASN A 12 2.26 -8.48 -5.36
CA ASN A 12 3.13 -7.33 -5.08
C ASN A 12 4.07 -7.61 -3.90
N ASN A 13 5.08 -6.77 -3.74
CA ASN A 13 6.07 -6.90 -2.67
C ASN A 13 5.57 -6.23 -1.38
N LEU A 14 5.54 -6.98 -0.27
CA LEU A 14 5.23 -6.42 1.05
C LEU A 14 6.44 -5.63 1.59
N LEU A 15 6.29 -4.33 1.76
CA LEU A 15 7.31 -3.47 2.35
C LEU A 15 7.22 -3.39 3.89
N GLY A 16 6.00 -3.52 4.42
CA GLY A 16 5.77 -3.46 5.86
C GLY A 16 4.31 -3.34 6.24
N LYS A 17 4.01 -3.59 7.51
CA LYS A 17 2.65 -3.52 8.08
C LYS A 17 2.71 -2.89 9.46
N PHE A 18 1.69 -2.09 9.76
CA PHE A 18 1.45 -1.56 11.11
C PHE A 18 -0.06 -1.59 11.38
N GLU A 19 -0.42 -1.45 12.66
CA GLU A 19 -1.82 -1.52 13.12
C GLU A 19 -2.21 -0.22 13.83
N LEU A 20 -3.30 0.40 13.41
CA LEU A 20 -3.93 1.49 14.14
C LEU A 20 -5.02 0.91 15.05
N SER A 21 -4.74 0.79 16.33
CA SER A 21 -5.65 0.20 17.32
C SER A 21 -6.47 1.26 18.07
N GLY A 22 -7.54 0.81 18.72
CA GLY A 22 -8.36 1.67 19.58
C GLY A 22 -9.26 2.64 18.83
N ILE A 23 -9.70 2.25 17.63
CA ILE A 23 -10.78 2.90 16.88
C ILE A 23 -12.10 2.64 17.62
N PRO A 24 -12.90 3.67 17.97
CA PRO A 24 -14.19 3.49 18.63
C PRO A 24 -15.15 2.62 17.81
N PRO A 25 -15.98 1.76 18.44
CA PRO A 25 -17.01 1.01 17.73
C PRO A 25 -17.97 1.94 16.98
N ALA A 26 -18.13 1.70 15.68
CA ALA A 26 -19.03 2.46 14.82
C ALA A 26 -19.56 1.57 13.68
N PRO A 27 -20.70 1.92 13.06
CA PRO A 27 -21.18 1.22 11.87
C PRO A 27 -20.13 1.17 10.75
N ARG A 28 -20.19 0.14 9.90
CA ARG A 28 -19.29 -0.01 8.75
C ARG A 28 -19.35 1.24 7.86
N GLY A 29 -18.19 1.79 7.52
CA GLY A 29 -18.05 2.99 6.67
C GLY A 29 -18.07 4.32 7.43
N VAL A 30 -18.25 4.31 8.75
CA VAL A 30 -18.24 5.53 9.59
C VAL A 30 -16.84 5.97 10.02
N PRO A 31 -15.94 5.07 10.50
CA PRO A 31 -14.58 5.48 10.86
C PRO A 31 -13.84 6.11 9.68
N GLN A 32 -13.25 7.29 9.88
CA GLN A 32 -12.46 7.98 8.87
C GLN A 32 -10.98 7.88 9.23
N ILE A 33 -10.24 7.10 8.45
CA ILE A 33 -8.80 6.93 8.60
C ILE A 33 -8.11 7.73 7.49
N GLU A 34 -7.34 8.75 7.89
CA GLU A 34 -6.45 9.48 6.99
C GLU A 34 -5.12 8.75 6.90
N VAL A 35 -4.71 8.41 5.69
CA VAL A 35 -3.43 7.72 5.44
C VAL A 35 -2.53 8.65 4.64
N THR A 36 -1.32 8.87 5.13
CA THR A 36 -0.34 9.75 4.50
C THR A 36 0.89 8.94 4.12
N PHE A 37 1.36 9.12 2.89
CA PHE A 37 2.61 8.58 2.37
C PHE A 37 3.56 9.74 2.13
N ASP A 38 4.67 9.76 2.86
CA ASP A 38 5.70 10.79 2.80
C ASP A 38 7.02 10.16 2.38
N ILE A 39 7.60 10.65 1.28
CA ILE A 39 8.87 10.15 0.73
C ILE A 39 9.88 11.30 0.83
N ASP A 40 10.96 11.07 1.57
CA ASP A 40 12.02 12.06 1.72
C ASP A 40 13.05 12.01 0.56
N ALA A 41 13.97 12.98 0.55
CA ALA A 41 15.03 13.07 -0.46
C ALA A 41 16.01 11.88 -0.45
N ASN A 42 16.05 11.09 0.63
CA ASN A 42 16.88 9.89 0.73
C ASN A 42 16.15 8.64 0.20
N GLY A 43 14.84 8.72 -0.08
CA GLY A 43 14.00 7.60 -0.47
C GLY A 43 13.44 6.82 0.72
N ILE A 44 13.49 7.37 1.92
CA ILE A 44 12.84 6.77 3.10
C ILE A 44 11.35 7.10 3.02
N LEU A 45 10.52 6.04 3.05
CA LEU A 45 9.07 6.15 3.03
C LEU A 45 8.52 6.12 4.45
N ASN A 46 7.88 7.19 4.87
CA ASN A 46 7.08 7.25 6.10
C ASN A 46 5.60 7.08 5.74
N VAL A 47 4.97 6.04 6.27
CA VAL A 47 3.52 5.84 6.12
C VAL A 47 2.86 6.00 7.47
N SER A 48 1.93 6.93 7.58
CA SER A 48 1.12 7.13 8.79
C SER A 48 -0.36 6.90 8.51
N ALA A 49 -1.08 6.46 9.54
CA ALA A 49 -2.54 6.42 9.55
C ALA A 49 -3.05 7.13 10.81
N GLN A 50 -4.02 8.01 10.65
CA GLN A 50 -4.67 8.76 11.72
C GLN A 50 -6.18 8.58 11.66
N ASP A 51 -6.79 8.23 12.79
CA ASP A 51 -8.24 8.31 12.96
C ASP A 51 -8.63 9.78 13.17
N LYS A 52 -9.41 10.34 12.23
CA LYS A 52 -9.78 11.77 12.25
C LYS A 52 -10.70 12.13 13.42
N SER A 53 -11.39 11.15 14.02
CA SER A 53 -12.31 11.40 15.14
C SER A 53 -11.60 11.52 16.48
N THR A 54 -10.59 10.68 16.71
CA THR A 54 -9.86 10.62 17.98
C THR A 54 -8.49 11.29 17.92
N GLY A 55 -7.97 11.56 16.73
CA GLY A 55 -6.60 12.03 16.51
C GLY A 55 -5.52 10.95 16.74
N LYS A 56 -5.91 9.73 17.14
CA LYS A 56 -4.96 8.62 17.32
C LYS A 56 -4.27 8.32 16.02
N GLN A 57 -2.95 8.16 16.08
CA GLN A 57 -2.13 7.87 14.92
C GLN A 57 -1.16 6.73 15.20
N ASN A 58 -0.81 6.00 14.15
CA ASN A 58 0.33 5.12 14.14
C ASN A 58 1.07 5.26 12.81
N LYS A 59 2.36 4.91 12.77
CA LYS A 59 3.19 5.03 11.58
C LYS A 59 4.21 3.92 11.47
N ILE A 60 4.68 3.70 10.25
CA ILE A 60 5.81 2.85 9.91
C ILE A 60 6.80 3.66 9.08
N THR A 61 8.08 3.46 9.35
CA THR A 61 9.16 3.98 8.51
C THR A 61 9.75 2.81 7.74
N ILE A 62 9.80 2.93 6.42
CA ILE A 62 10.29 1.94 5.49
C ILE A 62 11.53 2.54 4.83
N THR A 63 12.70 2.01 5.19
CA THR A 63 13.96 2.36 4.56
C THR A 63 14.06 1.63 3.23
N ASN A 64 14.04 2.37 2.13
CA ASN A 64 14.28 1.80 0.82
C ASN A 64 15.79 1.83 0.57
N ASP A 65 16.46 0.68 0.63
CA ASP A 65 17.86 0.59 0.24
C ASP A 65 17.97 0.97 -1.25
N LYS A 66 18.71 2.03 -1.55
CA LYS A 66 18.95 2.44 -2.94
C LYS A 66 19.51 1.25 -3.72
N GLY A 67 18.79 0.81 -4.74
CA GLY A 67 19.17 -0.32 -5.58
C GLY A 67 18.56 -1.67 -5.20
N ARG A 68 17.54 -1.73 -4.33
CA ARG A 68 16.86 -3.02 -4.02
C ARG A 68 16.12 -3.64 -5.21
N LEU A 69 15.84 -2.86 -6.25
CA LEU A 69 15.31 -3.34 -7.52
C LEU A 69 16.29 -2.95 -8.63
N SER A 70 16.75 -3.97 -9.35
CA SER A 70 17.47 -3.80 -10.60
C SER A 70 16.54 -3.31 -11.71
N LYS A 71 17.10 -2.74 -12.78
CA LYS A 71 16.32 -2.34 -13.96
C LYS A 71 15.55 -3.52 -14.55
N ASP A 72 16.20 -4.69 -14.62
CA ASP A 72 15.58 -5.91 -15.14
C ASP A 72 14.38 -6.36 -14.30
N GLU A 73 14.44 -6.20 -12.97
CA GLU A 73 13.30 -6.49 -12.10
C GLU A 73 12.16 -5.50 -12.30
N ILE A 74 12.46 -4.21 -12.46
CA ILE A 74 11.45 -3.18 -12.76
C ILE A 74 10.76 -3.49 -14.09
N GLU A 75 11.54 -3.77 -15.13
CA GLU A 75 11.00 -4.11 -16.46
C GLU A 75 10.16 -5.38 -16.43
N ARG A 76 10.62 -6.42 -15.70
CA ARG A 76 9.83 -7.65 -15.51
C ARG A 76 8.50 -7.35 -14.82
N MET A 77 8.48 -6.52 -13.77
CA MET A 77 7.25 -6.17 -13.05
C MET A 77 6.24 -5.47 -13.95
N VAL A 78 6.70 -4.53 -14.79
CA VAL A 78 5.85 -3.82 -15.75
C VAL A 78 5.31 -4.80 -16.81
N GLN A 79 6.15 -5.67 -17.37
CA GLN A 79 5.73 -6.67 -18.36
C GLN A 79 4.72 -7.66 -17.78
N GLU A 80 4.91 -8.11 -16.54
CA GLU A 80 3.96 -8.98 -15.86
C GLU A 80 2.63 -8.27 -15.63
N ALA A 81 2.64 -7.00 -15.22
CA ALA A 81 1.41 -6.22 -15.07
C ALA A 81 0.64 -6.06 -16.38
N GLU A 82 1.33 -5.80 -17.49
CA GLU A 82 0.69 -5.75 -18.82
C GLU A 82 0.12 -7.12 -19.22
N LYS A 83 0.88 -8.19 -19.01
CA LYS A 83 0.47 -9.56 -19.35
C LYS A 83 -0.78 -10.00 -18.60
N TYR A 84 -0.91 -9.65 -17.32
CA TYR A 84 -2.02 -10.08 -16.46
C TYR A 84 -3.13 -9.04 -16.32
N LYS A 85 -3.10 -7.95 -17.11
CA LYS A 85 -4.05 -6.84 -17.01
C LYS A 85 -5.52 -7.29 -17.01
N ALA A 86 -5.90 -8.21 -17.90
CA ALA A 86 -7.28 -8.69 -18.02
C ALA A 86 -7.74 -9.48 -16.79
N ASP A 87 -6.87 -10.33 -16.23
CA ASP A 87 -7.14 -11.09 -15.01
C ASP A 87 -7.25 -10.16 -13.80
N ASP A 88 -6.36 -9.17 -13.72
CA ASP A 88 -6.34 -8.14 -12.69
C ASP A 88 -7.61 -7.27 -12.71
N GLU A 89 -8.09 -6.89 -13.90
CA GLU A 89 -9.37 -6.18 -14.08
C GLU A 89 -10.55 -7.03 -13.61
N ALA A 90 -10.63 -8.30 -14.02
CA ALA A 90 -11.70 -9.20 -13.61
C ALA A 90 -11.72 -9.45 -12.08
N GLN A 91 -10.54 -9.54 -11.45
CA GLN A 91 -10.45 -9.65 -9.98
C GLN A 91 -10.92 -8.38 -9.28
N LYS A 92 -10.56 -7.20 -9.80
CA LYS A 92 -10.95 -5.91 -9.24
C LYS A 92 -12.46 -5.71 -9.27
N ASP A 93 -13.09 -6.04 -10.40
CA ASP A 93 -14.55 -5.91 -10.56
C ASP A 93 -15.32 -6.81 -9.58
N ARG A 94 -14.79 -8.01 -9.29
CA ARG A 94 -15.38 -8.92 -8.31
C ARG A 94 -15.41 -8.36 -6.88
N ILE A 95 -14.47 -7.47 -6.52
CA ILE A 95 -14.37 -6.90 -5.16
C ILE A 95 -15.21 -5.62 -5.02
N ALA A 96 -15.40 -4.87 -6.11
CA ALA A 96 -16.16 -3.63 -6.13
C ALA A 96 -17.69 -3.83 -6.07
N ALA A 97 -18.17 -5.03 -6.40
CA ALA A 97 -19.57 -5.46 -6.29
C ALA A 97 -19.94 -5.90 -4.86
#